data_AF-A0A7Y1A1Y6-F1
#
_entry.id   AF-A0A7Y1A1Y6-F1
#
_cell.length_a   1.000
_cell.length_b   1.000
_cell.length_c   1.000
_cell.angle_alpha   90.00
_cell.angle_beta   90.00
_cell.angle_gamma   90.00
#
_symmetry.space_group_name_H-M   'P 1'
#
loop_
_entity.id
_entity.type
_entity.pdbx_description
1 polymer ?
#
loop_
_entity_poly.entity_id
_entity_poly.type
_entity_poly.pdbx_seq_one_letter_code
_entity_poly.pdbx_strand_id
1 'polypeptide(L)'
;MASPQKKTQQQTPVSGVERLTLRVSNMINHPVAQDRKWATIHRLDSDGDREWDEVMGVLADVDGIEMTFNDEDDSVTLSWEAAADEDPRVQDHGELDAVEEVAPF
;
A
#
# COMPACT_ATOMS: atom_id res chain seq x y z
N MET A 1 -5.19 -47.82 7.23
CA MET A 1 -5.43 -46.91 6.09
C MET A 1 -5.73 -45.53 6.68
N ALA A 2 -4.76 -44.61 6.66
CA ALA A 2 -4.89 -43.30 7.30
C ALA A 2 -5.58 -42.31 6.34
N SER A 3 -6.64 -41.67 6.81
CA SER A 3 -7.39 -40.66 6.04
C SER A 3 -6.58 -39.37 5.90
N PRO A 4 -6.48 -38.77 4.69
CA PRO A 4 -5.82 -37.48 4.53
C PRO A 4 -6.69 -36.36 5.10
N GLN A 5 -6.22 -35.70 6.17
CA GLN A 5 -6.81 -34.47 6.71
C GLN A 5 -6.63 -33.34 5.70
N LYS A 6 -7.74 -32.86 5.13
CA LYS A 6 -7.80 -31.59 4.42
C LYS A 6 -7.45 -30.47 5.39
N LYS A 7 -6.27 -29.89 5.24
CA LYS A 7 -5.88 -28.66 5.93
C LYS A 7 -6.77 -27.53 5.40
N THR A 8 -7.82 -27.21 6.16
CA THR A 8 -8.55 -25.96 5.98
C THR A 8 -7.54 -24.85 6.21
N GLN A 9 -7.20 -24.13 5.14
CA GLN A 9 -6.40 -22.93 5.19
C GLN A 9 -7.27 -21.88 5.89
N GLN A 10 -7.14 -21.80 7.21
CA GLN A 10 -7.72 -20.72 8.00
C GLN A 10 -7.04 -19.44 7.50
N GLN A 11 -7.73 -18.69 6.64
CA GLN A 11 -7.38 -17.31 6.39
C GLN A 11 -7.54 -16.61 7.74
N THR A 12 -6.42 -16.39 8.42
CA THR A 12 -6.39 -15.57 9.63
C THR A 12 -7.04 -14.24 9.29
N PRO A 13 -8.03 -13.78 10.07
CA PRO A 13 -8.61 -12.46 9.84
C PRO A 13 -7.48 -11.45 9.95
N VAL A 14 -7.20 -10.77 8.83
CA VAL A 14 -6.23 -9.66 8.80
C VAL A 14 -6.59 -8.67 9.90
N SER A 15 -5.62 -8.34 10.74
CA SER A 15 -5.84 -7.40 11.85
C SER A 15 -6.22 -6.02 11.29
N GLY A 16 -6.86 -5.17 12.11
CA GLY A 16 -7.23 -3.81 11.70
C GLY A 16 -6.04 -3.02 11.17
N VAL A 17 -4.91 -3.10 11.88
CA VAL A 17 -3.63 -2.48 11.50
C VAL A 17 -3.17 -2.98 10.13
N GLU A 18 -3.13 -4.30 9.94
CA GLU A 18 -2.62 -4.90 8.70
C GLU A 18 -3.47 -4.54 7.49
N ARG A 19 -4.81 -4.44 7.66
CA ARG A 19 -5.71 -3.93 6.62
C ARG A 19 -5.41 -2.47 6.26
N LEU A 20 -5.23 -1.62 7.27
CA LEU A 20 -4.91 -0.22 7.06
C LEU A 20 -3.55 -0.08 6.37
N THR A 21 -2.52 -0.77 6.84
CA THR A 21 -1.19 -0.79 6.23
C THR A 21 -1.26 -1.20 4.76
N LEU A 22 -1.94 -2.30 4.43
CA LEU A 22 -2.08 -2.76 3.04
C LEU A 22 -2.78 -1.72 2.15
N ARG A 23 -3.81 -1.05 2.69
CA ARG A 23 -4.50 0.01 1.96
C ARG A 23 -3.57 1.20 1.72
N VAL A 24 -2.86 1.66 2.74
CA VAL A 24 -1.90 2.76 2.63
C VAL A 24 -0.80 2.40 1.62
N SER A 25 -0.25 1.19 1.68
CA SER A 25 0.73 0.70 0.72
C SER A 25 0.18 0.70 -0.71
N ASN A 26 -1.06 0.27 -0.93
CA ASN A 26 -1.69 0.33 -2.25
C ASN A 26 -1.87 1.77 -2.74
N MET A 27 -2.19 2.70 -1.85
CA MET A 27 -2.34 4.12 -2.19
C MET A 27 -1.01 4.77 -2.55
N ILE A 28 0.05 4.47 -1.81
CA ILE A 28 1.41 4.93 -2.11
C ILE A 28 1.88 4.34 -3.44
N ASN A 29 1.68 3.04 -3.67
CA ASN A 29 2.09 2.36 -4.91
C ASN A 29 1.21 2.69 -6.13
N HIS A 30 0.16 3.49 -5.97
CA HIS A 30 -0.70 3.88 -7.08
C HIS A 30 0.11 4.74 -8.08
N PRO A 31 -0.01 4.52 -9.41
CA PRO A 31 0.82 5.23 -10.41
C PRO A 31 0.77 6.76 -10.28
N VAL A 32 -0.42 7.31 -10.03
CA VAL A 32 -0.61 8.76 -9.84
C VAL A 32 0.07 9.27 -8.57
N ALA A 33 0.10 8.46 -7.50
CA ALA A 33 0.76 8.82 -6.26
C ALA A 33 2.28 8.74 -6.40
N GLN A 34 2.80 7.72 -7.11
CA GLN A 34 4.22 7.61 -7.44
C GLN A 34 4.71 8.73 -8.37
N ASP A 35 3.89 9.21 -9.29
CA ASP A 35 4.21 10.34 -10.19
C ASP A 35 4.24 11.67 -9.42
N ARG A 36 3.18 11.96 -8.66
CA ARG A 36 3.05 13.23 -7.95
C ARG A 36 3.84 13.29 -6.64
N LYS A 37 4.25 12.13 -6.11
CA LYS A 37 4.90 11.93 -4.82
C LYS A 37 4.07 12.34 -3.60
N TRP A 38 2.75 12.18 -3.68
CA TRP A 38 1.86 12.33 -2.54
C TRP A 38 0.66 11.39 -2.63
N ALA A 39 0.10 11.04 -1.48
CA ALA A 39 -1.12 10.24 -1.35
C ALA A 39 -1.97 10.75 -0.18
N THR A 40 -3.27 10.91 -0.39
CA THR A 40 -4.22 11.32 0.65
C THR A 40 -4.99 10.11 1.17
N ILE A 41 -4.77 9.76 2.43
CA ILE A 41 -5.39 8.62 3.11
C ILE A 41 -6.61 9.13 3.87
N HIS A 42 -7.78 8.62 3.51
CA HIS A 42 -9.02 8.89 4.23
C HIS A 42 -9.26 7.82 5.30
N ARG A 43 -9.57 8.24 6.51
CA ARG A 43 -9.96 7.31 7.59
C ARG A 43 -11.33 6.69 7.28
N LEU A 44 -11.46 5.37 7.43
CA LEU A 44 -12.73 4.64 7.29
C LEU A 44 -13.26 4.22 8.66
N ASP A 45 -14.55 3.90 8.73
CA ASP A 45 -15.19 3.34 9.93
C ASP A 45 -14.52 2.03 10.42
N SER A 46 -13.83 1.32 9.53
CA SER A 46 -13.08 0.11 9.87
C SER A 46 -11.70 0.38 10.48
N ASP A 47 -11.21 1.62 10.39
CA ASP A 47 -9.93 2.06 10.92
C ASP A 47 -10.17 2.67 12.31
N GLY A 48 -10.05 1.82 13.34
CA GLY A 48 -10.11 2.25 14.73
C GLY A 48 -9.00 3.27 15.05
N ASP A 49 -9.23 4.11 16.07
CA ASP A 49 -8.29 5.17 16.45
C ASP A 49 -6.89 4.62 16.75
N ARG A 50 -6.84 3.46 17.38
CA ARG A 50 -5.59 2.81 17.72
C ARG A 50 -4.83 2.38 16.47
N GLU A 51 -5.51 1.70 15.55
CA GLU A 51 -4.88 1.25 14.31
C GLU A 51 -4.42 2.41 13.44
N TRP A 52 -5.22 3.47 13.41
CA TRP A 52 -4.89 4.71 12.73
C TRP A 52 -3.64 5.37 13.32
N ASP A 53 -3.61 5.58 14.64
CA ASP A 53 -2.47 6.19 15.34
C ASP A 53 -1.20 5.35 15.17
N GLU A 54 -1.29 4.02 15.28
CA GLU A 54 -0.14 3.13 15.08
C GLU A 54 0.43 3.25 13.66
N VAL A 55 -0.41 3.24 12.61
CA VAL A 55 0.07 3.34 11.23
C VAL A 55 0.60 4.74 10.91
N MET A 56 -0.11 5.79 11.32
CA MET A 56 0.32 7.18 11.09
C MET A 56 1.60 7.50 11.87
N GLY A 57 1.73 6.99 13.09
CA GLY A 57 2.94 7.16 13.90
C GLY A 57 4.16 6.51 13.25
N VAL A 58 4.02 5.31 12.68
CA VAL A 58 5.11 4.66 11.93
C VAL A 58 5.49 5.46 10.69
N LEU A 59 4.51 5.96 9.94
CA LEU A 59 4.77 6.76 8.73
C LEU A 59 5.44 8.10 9.04
N ALA A 60 5.08 8.73 10.17
CA ALA A 60 5.67 9.99 10.61
C ALA A 60 7.13 9.83 11.08
N ASP A 61 7.53 8.64 11.48
CA ASP A 61 8.92 8.31 11.86
C ASP A 61 9.82 8.09 10.63
N VAL A 62 9.24 7.90 9.43
CA VAL A 62 9.99 7.70 8.19
C VAL A 62 10.58 9.02 7.71
N ASP A 63 11.92 9.08 7.68
CA ASP A 63 12.65 10.23 7.14
C ASP A 63 12.31 10.45 5.66
N GLY A 64 12.07 11.71 5.29
CA GLY A 64 11.67 12.10 3.93
C GLY A 64 10.18 11.92 3.62
N ILE A 65 9.36 11.51 4.59
CA ILE A 65 7.89 11.58 4.49
C ILE A 65 7.38 12.78 5.30
N GLU A 66 6.66 13.68 4.64
CA GLU A 66 5.93 14.77 5.27
C GLU A 66 4.45 14.41 5.39
N MET A 67 3.86 14.64 6.57
CA MET A 67 2.46 14.32 6.85
C MET A 67 1.67 15.59 7.14
N THR A 68 0.60 15.82 6.38
CA THR A 68 -0.34 16.91 6.57
C THR A 68 -1.71 16.37 6.97
N PHE A 69 -2.21 16.75 8.14
CA PHE A 69 -3.53 16.38 8.62
C PHE A 69 -4.57 17.36 8.07
N ASN A 70 -5.63 16.83 7.45
CA ASN A 70 -6.76 17.60 6.95
C ASN A 70 -7.94 17.40 7.91
N ASP A 71 -8.13 18.33 8.84
CA ASP A 71 -9.14 18.24 9.90
C ASP A 71 -10.59 18.33 9.38
N GLU A 72 -10.81 18.80 8.15
CA GLU A 72 -12.16 18.91 7.56
C GLU A 72 -12.75 17.56 7.11
N ASP A 73 -11.91 16.56 6.81
CA ASP A 73 -12.31 15.31 6.15
C ASP A 73 -11.72 14.04 6.80
N ASP A 74 -11.19 14.12 8.03
CA ASP A 74 -10.53 13.00 8.73
C ASP A 74 -9.52 12.27 7.82
N SER A 75 -8.70 13.04 7.10
CA SER A 75 -7.75 12.51 6.12
C SER A 75 -6.35 13.05 6.34
N VAL A 76 -5.36 12.26 5.96
CA VAL A 76 -3.95 12.61 6.07
C VAL A 76 -3.30 12.53 4.71
N THR A 77 -2.69 13.63 4.28
CA THR A 77 -1.88 13.68 3.07
C THR A 77 -0.44 13.37 3.42
N LEU A 78 0.08 12.27 2.86
CA LEU A 78 1.50 11.95 2.85
C LEU A 78 2.13 12.57 1.60
N SER A 79 3.27 13.22 1.76
CA SER A 79 4.14 13.67 0.68
C SER A 79 5.52 13.08 0.90
N TRP A 80 6.22 12.67 -0.15
CA TRP A 80 7.58 12.17 -0.04
C TRP A 80 8.45 12.73 -1.15
N GLU A 81 9.75 12.83 -0.94
CA GLU A 81 10.66 13.21 -2.03
C GLU A 81 11.07 11.96 -2.82
N ALA A 82 11.24 12.10 -4.14
CA ALA A 82 11.94 11.07 -4.90
C ALA A 82 13.35 10.98 -4.32
N ALA A 83 13.80 9.79 -3.91
CA ALA A 83 15.19 9.59 -3.54
C ALA A 83 16.05 10.17 -4.68
N ALA A 84 16.84 11.19 -4.37
CA ALA A 84 17.62 11.94 -5.36
C ALA A 84 18.36 10.94 -6.26
N ASP A 85 18.06 11.02 -7.55
CA ASP A 85 18.61 10.38 -8.75
C ASP A 85 19.93 9.56 -8.60
N GLU A 86 20.01 8.58 -7.70
CA GLU A 86 21.19 7.70 -7.55
C GLU A 86 20.82 6.23 -7.29
N ASP A 87 19.54 5.83 -7.47
CA ASP A 87 19.16 4.41 -7.49
C ASP A 87 18.66 3.99 -8.89
N PRO A 88 19.54 3.50 -9.78
CA PRO A 88 19.19 3.06 -11.14
C PRO A 88 18.32 1.79 -11.20
N ARG A 89 17.64 1.43 -10.10
CA ARG A 89 16.83 0.22 -9.98
C ARG A 89 15.34 0.44 -10.22
N VAL A 90 14.87 1.68 -10.31
CA VAL A 90 13.46 2.00 -10.60
C VAL A 90 13.27 2.31 -12.09
N GLN A 91 13.75 1.40 -12.94
CA GLN A 91 13.43 1.35 -14.36
C GLN A 91 12.98 -0.07 -14.72
N ASP A 92 11.97 -0.60 -14.03
CA ASP A 92 11.31 -1.82 -14.50
C ASP A 92 9.87 -1.92 -13.96
N HIS A 93 8.97 -1.14 -14.57
CA HIS A 93 7.54 -1.44 -14.52
C HIS A 93 6.95 -1.26 -15.93
N GLY A 94 7.67 -1.80 -16.91
CA GLY A 94 7.31 -1.74 -18.34
C GLY A 94 7.28 -3.11 -19.03
N GLU A 95 7.72 -4.18 -18.38
CA GLU A 95 7.74 -5.52 -18.98
C GLU A 95 6.60 -6.41 -18.45
N LEU A 96 5.36 -5.94 -18.61
CA LEU A 96 4.22 -6.85 -18.75
C LEU A 96 4.06 -7.12 -20.25
N ASP A 97 5.00 -7.89 -20.80
CA ASP A 97 4.88 -8.47 -22.13
C ASP A 97 3.71 -9.45 -22.09
N ALA A 98 2.51 -8.94 -22.40
CA ALA A 98 1.38 -9.76 -22.77
C ALA A 98 1.70 -10.34 -24.14
N VAL A 99 2.44 -11.46 -24.14
CA VAL A 99 2.60 -12.37 -25.27
C VAL A 99 1.21 -12.87 -25.66
N GLU A 100 0.50 -12.08 -26.47
CA GLU A 100 -0.67 -12.53 -27.21
C GLU A 100 -0.14 -13.43 -28.33
N GLU A 101 0.04 -14.71 -28.01
CA GLU A 101 0.31 -15.76 -28.99
C GLU A 101 -0.88 -15.81 -29.95
N VAL A 102 -0.72 -15.20 -31.13
CA VAL A 102 -1.65 -15.34 -32.24
C VAL A 102 -1.65 -16.81 -32.64
N ALA A 103 -2.63 -17.57 -32.14
CA ALA A 103 -2.88 -18.92 -32.60
C ALA A 103 -3.39 -18.87 -34.06
N PRO A 104 -2.65 -19.44 -35.04
CA PRO A 104 -3.14 -19.52 -36.39
C PRO A 104 -4.17 -20.64 -36.48
N PHE A 105 -5.35 -20.34 -37.03
CA PHE A 105 -6.28 -21.33 -37.55
C PHE A 105 -6.46 -21.13 -39.06
#